data_AF-A0A370H4N4-F1
#
_entry.id   AF-A0A370H4N4-F1
#
_cell.length_a   1.000
_cell.length_b   1.000
_cell.length_c   1.000
_cell.angle_alpha   90.00
_cell.angle_beta   90.00
_cell.angle_gamma   90.00
#
_symmetry.space_group_name_H-M   'P 1'
#
loop_
_entity.id
_entity.type
_entity.pdbx_description
1 polymer ?
#
loop_
_entity_poly.entity_id
_entity_poly.type
_entity_poly.pdbx_seq_one_letter_code
_entity_poly.pdbx_strand_id
1 'polypeptide(L)'
;MTYHDDPHQPAIAPVVVGVDGSPDAETALRWAAEFAERRGRPLQIAHGMNPARIGAYAVTAALAADAARTRGREIVYRAEHLAGRRPRRPRRVSPAP
;
A
#
# COMPACT_ATOMS: atom_id res chain seq x y z
N MET A 1 -16.58 24.67 9.38
CA MET A 1 -15.20 24.15 9.31
C MET A 1 -15.21 22.77 9.93
N THR A 2 -15.61 21.75 9.17
CA THR A 2 -15.80 20.38 9.68
C THR A 2 -14.52 19.59 9.50
N TYR A 3 -13.99 19.08 10.61
CA TYR A 3 -12.83 18.20 10.73
C TYR A 3 -13.10 16.91 9.94
N HIS A 4 -12.56 16.82 8.72
CA HIS A 4 -12.62 15.63 7.85
C HIS A 4 -11.35 14.76 7.97
N ASP A 5 -10.45 15.08 8.90
CA ASP A 5 -9.12 14.48 9.03
C ASP A 5 -8.97 13.72 10.35
N ASP A 6 -10.04 13.07 10.81
CA ASP A 6 -9.91 12.04 11.86
C ASP A 6 -9.70 10.68 11.19
N PRO A 7 -8.46 10.14 11.14
CA PRO A 7 -8.20 8.82 10.58
C PRO A 7 -8.91 7.70 11.36
N HIS A 8 -9.49 8.00 12.53
CA HIS A 8 -10.24 7.06 13.36
C HIS A 8 -11.75 7.10 13.13
N GLN A 9 -12.27 7.88 12.17
CA GLN A 9 -13.68 7.79 11.76
C GLN A 9 -13.90 6.49 10.95
N PRO A 10 -14.44 5.41 11.55
CA PRO A 10 -14.31 4.07 11.01
C PRO A 10 -15.22 3.81 9.80
N ALA A 11 -16.20 4.70 9.57
CA ALA A 11 -17.21 4.55 8.52
C ALA A 11 -16.67 4.89 7.11
N ILE A 12 -15.62 5.72 7.00
CA ILE A 12 -15.08 6.19 5.71
C ILE A 12 -13.56 6.07 5.58
N ALA A 13 -12.84 5.67 6.64
CA ALA A 13 -11.38 5.62 6.63
C ALA A 13 -10.84 4.76 5.47
N PRO A 14 -9.65 5.03 4.91
CA PRO A 14 -9.03 4.15 3.92
C PRO A 14 -8.60 2.82 4.52
N VAL A 15 -8.41 1.80 3.68
CA VAL A 15 -7.65 0.60 4.01
C VAL A 15 -6.19 0.92 3.70
N VAL A 16 -5.32 0.86 4.70
CA VAL A 16 -3.90 1.17 4.54
C VAL A 16 -3.09 -0.12 4.50
N VAL A 17 -2.17 -0.26 3.54
CA VAL A 17 -1.25 -1.39 3.44
C VAL A 17 0.18 -0.92 3.27
N GLY A 18 1.07 -1.50 4.08
CA GLY A 18 2.51 -1.30 3.99
C GLY A 18 3.14 -2.22 2.95
N VAL A 19 4.03 -1.69 2.12
CA VAL A 19 4.81 -2.46 1.14
C VAL A 19 6.29 -2.19 1.30
N ASP A 20 7.12 -3.24 1.16
CA ASP A 20 8.58 -3.15 1.19
C ASP A 20 9.24 -3.80 -0.05
N GLY A 21 8.43 -4.29 -1.00
CA GLY A 21 8.87 -4.98 -2.20
C GLY A 21 9.03 -6.50 -2.04
N SER A 22 8.75 -7.05 -0.86
CA SER A 22 8.78 -8.51 -0.63
C SER A 22 7.54 -9.24 -1.20
N PRO A 23 7.65 -10.55 -1.48
CA PRO A 23 6.50 -11.37 -1.88
C PRO A 23 5.37 -11.40 -0.83
N ASP A 24 5.72 -11.31 0.46
CA ASP A 24 4.77 -11.27 1.56
C ASP A 24 3.97 -9.96 1.54
N ALA A 25 4.64 -8.84 1.30
CA ALA A 25 4.00 -7.55 1.08
C ALA A 25 3.08 -7.56 -0.15
N GLU A 26 3.46 -8.22 -1.25
CA GLU A 26 2.57 -8.39 -2.41
C GLU A 26 1.30 -9.19 -2.07
N THR A 27 1.40 -10.18 -1.18
CA THR A 27 0.25 -10.95 -0.72
C THR A 27 -0.68 -10.11 0.16
N ALA A 28 -0.12 -9.34 1.09
CA ALA A 28 -0.88 -8.40 1.91
C ALA A 28 -1.58 -7.33 1.05
N LEU A 29 -0.90 -6.82 0.02
CA LEU A 29 -1.45 -5.85 -0.93
C LEU A 29 -2.67 -6.39 -1.67
N ARG A 30 -2.60 -7.61 -2.20
CA ARG A 30 -3.74 -8.26 -2.88
C ARG A 30 -4.94 -8.37 -1.95
N TRP A 31 -4.72 -8.83 -0.72
CA TRP A 31 -5.78 -8.93 0.27
C TRP A 31 -6.41 -7.57 0.59
N ALA A 32 -5.58 -6.55 0.80
CA ALA A 32 -6.03 -5.20 1.14
C ALA A 32 -6.84 -4.57 0.01
N ALA A 33 -6.40 -4.75 -1.25
CA ALA A 33 -7.13 -4.29 -2.42
C ALA A 33 -8.52 -4.92 -2.52
N GLU A 34 -8.61 -6.24 -2.38
CA GLU A 34 -9.92 -6.91 -2.39
C GLU A 34 -10.79 -6.50 -1.21
N PHE A 35 -10.21 -6.30 -0.03
CA PHE A 35 -10.95 -5.87 1.15
C PHE A 35 -11.50 -4.44 0.97
N ALA A 36 -10.69 -3.52 0.42
CA ALA A 36 -11.09 -2.16 0.09
C ALA A 36 -12.24 -2.15 -0.93
N GLU A 37 -12.13 -2.92 -2.02
CA GLU A 37 -13.20 -3.06 -3.02
C GLU A 37 -14.49 -3.61 -2.40
N ARG A 38 -14.41 -4.69 -1.60
CA ARG A 38 -15.59 -5.30 -0.95
C ARG A 38 -16.30 -4.37 0.03
N ARG A 39 -15.56 -3.44 0.64
CA ARG A 39 -16.09 -2.47 1.60
C ARG A 39 -16.45 -1.12 0.98
N GLY A 40 -16.21 -0.92 -0.32
CA GLY A 40 -16.39 0.37 -0.97
C GLY A 40 -15.49 1.46 -0.37
N ARG A 41 -14.29 1.09 0.08
CA ARG A 41 -13.35 1.99 0.77
C ARG A 41 -12.14 2.29 -0.13
N PRO A 42 -11.53 3.47 -0.03
CA PRO A 42 -10.26 3.75 -0.70
C PRO A 42 -9.15 2.81 -0.21
N LEU A 43 -8.23 2.44 -1.10
CA LEU A 43 -6.98 1.77 -0.75
C LEU A 43 -5.85 2.79 -0.71
N GLN A 44 -5.05 2.78 0.35
CA GLN A 44 -3.86 3.59 0.50
C GLN A 44 -2.63 2.68 0.66
N ILE A 45 -1.67 2.82 -0.26
CA ILE A 45 -0.43 2.05 -0.27
C ILE A 45 0.69 2.93 0.32
N ALA A 46 1.42 2.41 1.29
CA ALA A 46 2.49 3.13 1.98
C ALA A 46 3.79 2.32 2.00
N HIS A 47 4.93 2.99 1.82
CA HIS A 47 6.25 2.40 2.04
C HIS A 47 6.94 3.07 3.22
N GLY A 48 7.32 2.26 4.20
CA GLY A 48 8.08 2.69 5.38
C GLY A 48 9.57 2.42 5.21
N MET A 49 10.39 3.41 5.54
CA MET A 49 11.85 3.29 5.56
C MET A 49 12.34 3.50 6.99
N ASN A 50 13.26 2.65 7.46
CA ASN A 50 13.92 2.85 8.74
C ASN A 50 15.21 3.69 8.55
N PRO A 51 15.24 4.97 8.99
CA PRO A 51 16.40 5.83 8.81
C PRO A 51 17.63 5.37 9.60
N ALA A 52 17.46 4.59 10.67
CA ALA A 52 18.57 4.01 11.42
C ALA A 52 19.39 3.00 10.58
N ARG A 53 18.80 2.44 9.51
CA ARG A 53 19.51 1.53 8.59
C ARG A 53 20.39 2.26 7.58
N ILE A 54 20.30 3.60 7.49
CA ILE A 54 20.98 4.41 6.48
C ILE A 54 22.32 4.98 7.00
N GLY A 55 22.64 4.80 8.28
CA GLY A 55 23.89 5.29 8.87
C GLY A 55 23.83 6.80 9.12
N ALA A 56 23.78 7.18 10.38
CA ALA A 56 23.56 8.55 10.81
C ALA A 56 24.84 9.41 10.75
N TYR A 57 25.37 9.75 9.58
CA TYR A 57 26.39 10.81 9.46
C TYR A 57 26.23 11.65 8.17
N ALA A 58 26.68 12.90 8.24
CA ALA A 58 26.36 14.07 7.40
C ALA A 58 26.48 13.91 5.86
N VAL A 59 25.73 14.74 5.11
CA VAL A 59 25.61 14.86 3.61
C VAL A 59 25.22 13.56 2.89
N THR A 60 25.87 12.45 3.19
CA THR A 60 25.49 11.10 2.78
C THR A 60 24.11 10.73 3.32
N ALA A 61 23.73 11.15 4.53
CA ALA A 61 22.37 10.93 5.04
C ALA A 61 21.28 11.60 4.17
N ALA A 62 21.53 12.80 3.63
CA ALA A 62 20.56 13.49 2.76
C ALA A 62 20.45 12.80 1.39
N LEU A 63 21.60 12.46 0.78
CA LEU A 63 21.66 11.70 -0.47
C LEU A 63 21.06 10.29 -0.32
N ALA A 64 21.34 9.62 0.79
CA ALA A 64 20.80 8.30 1.07
C ALA A 64 19.32 8.35 1.41
N ALA A 65 18.83 9.41 2.07
CA ALA A 65 17.40 9.65 2.23
C ALA A 65 16.72 9.91 0.88
N ASP A 66 17.35 10.65 -0.03
CA ASP A 66 16.81 10.86 -1.39
C ASP A 66 16.78 9.56 -2.21
N ALA A 67 17.88 8.81 -2.21
CA ALA A 67 17.94 7.49 -2.84
C ALA A 67 16.89 6.54 -2.27
N ALA A 68 16.71 6.54 -0.94
CA ALA A 68 15.72 5.70 -0.28
C ALA A 68 14.28 6.18 -0.55
N ARG A 69 14.04 7.49 -0.70
CA ARG A 69 12.75 8.01 -1.19
C ARG A 69 12.48 7.60 -2.63
N THR A 70 13.48 7.66 -3.50
CA THR A 70 13.37 7.26 -4.91
C THR A 70 13.04 5.77 -5.02
N ARG A 71 13.76 4.92 -4.28
CA ARG A 71 13.47 3.49 -4.21
C ARG A 71 12.08 3.21 -3.61
N GLY A 72 11.71 3.94 -2.57
CA GLY A 72 10.37 3.84 -1.97
C GLY A 72 9.25 4.17 -2.96
N ARG A 73 9.43 5.21 -3.79
CA ARG A 73 8.50 5.57 -4.87
C ARG A 73 8.37 4.46 -5.91
N GLU A 74 9.48 3.83 -6.30
CA GLU A 74 9.45 2.70 -7.22
C GLU A 74 8.67 1.50 -6.65
N ILE A 75 8.87 1.19 -5.36
CA ILE A 75 8.14 0.12 -4.66
C ILE A 75 6.64 0.44 -4.65
N VAL A 76 6.24 1.66 -4.30
CA VAL A 76 4.84 2.08 -4.30
C VAL A 76 4.25 2.02 -5.71
N TYR A 77 4.95 2.54 -6.71
CA TYR A 77 4.51 2.50 -8.11
C TYR A 77 4.27 1.07 -8.59
N ARG A 78 5.20 0.15 -8.32
CA ARG A 78 5.03 -1.27 -8.66
C ARG A 78 3.83 -1.88 -7.93
N ALA A 79 3.64 -1.55 -6.65
CA ALA A 79 2.50 -2.00 -5.87
C ALA A 79 1.17 -1.47 -6.46
N GLU A 80 1.08 -0.20 -6.82
CA GLU A 80 -0.09 0.37 -7.49
C GLU A 80 -0.41 -0.38 -8.80
N HIS A 81 0.60 -0.66 -9.61
CA HIS A 81 0.44 -1.46 -10.82
C HIS A 81 -0.05 -2.88 -10.54
N LEU A 82 0.44 -3.52 -9.48
CA LEU A 82 -0.01 -4.85 -9.09
C LEU A 82 -1.45 -4.84 -8.55
N ALA A 83 -1.82 -3.82 -7.79
CA ALA A 83 -3.18 -3.65 -7.26
C ALA A 83 -4.20 -3.34 -8.36
N GLY A 84 -3.82 -2.56 -9.37
CA GLY A 84 -4.66 -2.26 -10.54
C GLY A 84 -4.89 -3.47 -11.46
N ARG A 85 -4.01 -4.48 -11.40
CA ARG A 85 -4.21 -5.77 -12.08
C ARG A 85 -5.19 -6.61 -11.27
N ARG A 86 -6.49 -6.39 -11.51
CA ARG A 86 -7.55 -7.23 -10.94
C ARG A 86 -7.25 -8.72 -11.19
N PRO A 87 -7.15 -9.57 -10.16
CA PRO A 87 -7.35 -10.99 -10.38
C PRO A 87 -8.77 -11.16 -10.95
N ARG A 88 -8.89 -11.85 -12.10
CA ARG A 88 -10.20 -12.19 -12.67
C ARG A 88 -11.01 -12.86 -11.58
N ARG A 89 -12.18 -12.31 -11.22
CA ARG A 89 -13.11 -13.00 -10.32
C ARG A 89 -13.31 -14.41 -10.87
N PRO A 90 -13.08 -15.48 -10.09
CA PRO A 90 -13.51 -16.79 -10.53
C PRO A 90 -15.00 -16.70 -10.85
N ARG A 91 -15.40 -17.10 -12.08
CA ARG A 91 -16.81 -17.17 -12.45
C ARG A 91 -17.49 -17.99 -11.35
N ARG A 92 -18.49 -17.41 -10.68
CA ARG A 92 -19.42 -18.22 -9.89
C ARG A 92 -20.02 -19.23 -10.86
N VAL A 93 -19.58 -20.48 -10.76
CA VAL A 93 -20.30 -21.59 -11.36
C VAL A 93 -21.51 -21.76 -10.47
N SER A 94 -22.67 -21.29 -10.91
CA SER A 94 -23.92 -21.64 -10.23
C SER A 94 -24.05 -23.17 -10.28
N PRO A 95 -24.24 -23.86 -9.15
CA PRO A 95 -24.68 -25.24 -9.20
C PRO A 95 -26.09 -25.27 -9.79
N ALA A 96 -26.28 -25.98 -10.89
CA ALA A 96 -27.59 -26.49 -11.29
C ALA A 96 -27.97 -27.66 -10.35
N PRO A 97 -29.24 -28.02 -10.16
CA PRO A 97 -30.49 -27.47 -10.71
C PRO A 97 -31.36 -26.69 -9.71
#